data_AF-A0A0C3NG15-F1
#
_entry.id   AF-A0A0C3NG15-F1
#
_cell.length_a   1.000
_cell.length_b   1.000
_cell.length_c   1.000
_cell.angle_alpha   90.00
_cell.angle_beta   90.00
_cell.angle_gamma   90.00
#
_symmetry.space_group_name_H-M   'P 1'
#
loop_
_entity.id
_entity.type
_entity.pdbx_description
1 polymer ?
#
loop_
_entity_poly.entity_id
_entity_poly.type
_entity_poly.pdbx_seq_one_letter_code
_entity_poly.pdbx_strand_id
1 'polypeptide(L)' 'EFCAALNMLFDMLGDTHNWFVFCINPNDSQLLNQLKGRSVKGQVRSSGLVRVAKRNACVFEVSMTPDEFCQRYRD' A
#
# COMPACT_ATOMS: atom_id res chain seq x y z
N GLU A 1 26.80 -8.43 3.01
CA GLU A 1 25.94 -9.23 2.11
C GLU A 1 24.46 -8.86 2.23
N PHE A 2 23.81 -8.96 3.39
CA PHE A 2 22.37 -8.64 3.55
C PHE A 2 21.95 -7.25 3.06
N CYS A 3 22.69 -6.19 3.44
CA CYS A 3 22.38 -4.83 2.98
C CYS A 3 22.53 -4.67 1.45
N ALA A 4 23.51 -5.36 0.85
CA ALA A 4 23.71 -5.29 -0.60
C ALA A 4 22.55 -5.93 -1.36
N ALA A 5 22.05 -7.08 -0.87
CA ALA A 5 20.87 -7.73 -1.42
C ALA A 5 19.60 -6.87 -1.27
N LEU A 6 19.41 -6.20 -0.12
CA LEU A 6 18.28 -5.29 0.08
C LEU A 6 18.33 -4.06 -0.81
N ASN A 7 19.51 -3.45 -0.98
CA ASN A 7 19.66 -2.30 -1.87
C ASN A 7 19.31 -2.68 -3.31
N MET A 8 19.85 -3.81 -3.80
CA MET A 8 19.51 -4.32 -5.13
C MET A 8 18.00 -4.57 -5.28
N LEU A 9 17.34 -5.12 -4.25
CA LEU A 9 15.89 -5.31 -4.27
C LEU A 9 15.13 -3.98 -4.35
N PHE A 10 15.54 -2.97 -3.59
CA PHE A 10 14.88 -1.65 -3.62
C PHE A 10 15.09 -0.93 -4.94
N ASP A 11 16.27 -1.05 -5.54
CA ASP A 11 16.53 -0.50 -6.88
C ASP A 11 15.58 -1.15 -7.90
N MET A 12 15.45 -2.48 -7.90
CA MET A 12 14.53 -3.19 -8.79
C MET A 12 13.05 -2.83 -8.56
N LEU A 13 12.63 -2.65 -7.30
CA LEU A 13 11.25 -2.24 -6.98
C LEU A 13 10.99 -0.78 -7.36
N GLY A 14 12.03 0.06 -7.38
CA GLY A 14 11.97 1.47 -7.80
C GLY A 14 11.58 1.65 -9.26
N ASP A 15 11.94 0.68 -10.12
CA ASP A 15 11.64 0.70 -11.55
C ASP A 15 10.22 0.24 -11.90
N THR A 16 9.41 -0.15 -10.90
CA THR A 16 8.06 -0.70 -11.10
C THR A 16 6.95 0.20 -10.56
N HIS A 17 5.73 0.03 -11.08
CA HIS A 17 4.53 0.56 -10.44
C HIS A 17 4.11 -0.32 -9.26
N ASN A 18 4.29 0.23 -8.06
CA ASN A 18 4.09 -0.50 -6.81
C ASN A 18 2.62 -0.49 -6.36
N TRP A 19 2.09 -1.68 -6.06
CA TRP A 19 0.80 -1.88 -5.40
C TRP A 19 1.01 -2.45 -4.01
N PHE A 20 0.51 -1.77 -2.98
CA PHE A 20 0.76 -2.14 -1.58
C PHE A 20 -0.41 -2.93 -0.98
N VAL A 21 -0.11 -4.08 -0.37
CA VAL A 21 -1.06 -4.88 0.41
C VAL A 21 -0.64 -4.85 1.88
N PHE A 22 -1.56 -4.43 2.76
CA PHE A 22 -1.32 -4.34 4.19
C PHE A 22 -2.07 -5.45 4.94
N CYS A 23 -1.33 -6.46 5.38
CA CYS A 23 -1.90 -7.54 6.19
C CYS A 23 -2.12 -7.08 7.63
N ILE A 24 -3.30 -7.38 8.18
CA ILE A 24 -3.65 -7.11 9.59
C ILE A 24 -3.98 -8.44 10.26
N ASN A 25 -3.24 -8.79 11.31
CA ASN A 25 -3.55 -9.96 12.12
C ASN A 25 -4.73 -9.66 13.06
N PRO A 26 -5.87 -10.36 12.95
CA PRO A 26 -7.03 -10.08 13.79
C PRO A 26 -6.81 -10.52 15.24
N ASN A 27 -6.05 -11.59 15.49
CA ASN A 27 -5.71 -12.05 16.82
C ASN A 27 -4.49 -13.01 16.81
N ASP A 28 -3.68 -12.97 17.88
CA ASP A 28 -2.49 -13.85 18.01
C ASP A 28 -2.83 -15.28 18.41
N SER A 29 -4.10 -15.55 18.71
CA SER A 29 -4.59 -16.87 19.13
C SER A 29 -5.02 -17.74 17.96
N GLN A 30 -4.94 -17.21 16.72
CA GLN A 30 -5.34 -17.88 15.47
C GLN A 30 -6.80 -18.39 15.49
N LEU A 31 -7.65 -17.73 16.28
CA LEU A 31 -9.06 -18.10 16.39
C LEU A 31 -9.88 -17.45 15.29
N LEU A 32 -10.77 -18.23 14.68
CA LEU A 32 -11.70 -17.74 13.66
C LEU A 32 -12.66 -16.70 14.26
N ASN A 33 -13.04 -15.70 13.48
CA ASN A 33 -14.06 -14.70 13.84
C ASN A 33 -13.78 -13.91 15.13
N GLN A 34 -12.53 -13.89 15.61
CA GLN A 34 -12.12 -13.08 16.76
C GLN A 34 -11.24 -11.91 16.33
N LEU A 35 -11.57 -10.71 16.80
CA LEU A 35 -10.79 -9.50 16.56
C LEU A 35 -10.35 -8.86 17.89
N LYS A 36 -9.04 -8.75 18.09
CA LYS A 36 -8.43 -8.06 19.24
C LYS A 36 -8.22 -6.59 18.90
N GLY A 37 -9.22 -5.75 19.20
CA GLY A 37 -9.24 -4.34 18.80
C GLY A 37 -7.99 -3.54 19.19
N ARG A 38 -7.42 -3.76 20.38
CA ARG A 38 -6.18 -3.08 20.81
C ARG A 38 -4.98 -3.46 19.94
N SER A 39 -4.83 -4.74 19.59
CA SER A 39 -3.74 -5.24 18.74
C SER A 39 -3.89 -4.70 17.31
N VAL A 40 -5.08 -4.83 16.73
CA VAL A 40 -5.39 -4.31 15.39
C VAL A 40 -5.15 -2.80 15.31
N LYS A 41 -5.62 -2.03 16.29
CA LYS A 41 -5.37 -0.58 16.35
C LYS A 41 -3.88 -0.25 16.47
N GLY A 42 -3.10 -1.08 17.16
CA GLY A 42 -1.65 -0.99 17.22
C GLY A 42 -1.02 -1.13 15.83
N GLN A 43 -1.37 -2.20 15.11
CA GLN A 43 -0.88 -2.47 13.75
C GLN A 43 -1.23 -1.33 12.78
N VAL A 44 -2.49 -0.87 12.78
CA VAL A 44 -2.94 0.25 11.92
C VAL A 44 -2.12 1.53 12.17
N ARG A 45 -1.74 1.78 13.43
CA ARG A 45 -0.92 2.94 13.80
C ARG A 45 0.55 2.76 13.42
N SER A 46 1.16 1.62 13.75
CA SER A 46 2.58 1.36 13.47
C SER A 46 2.87 1.25 11.98
N SER A 47 1.94 0.72 11.19
CA SER A 47 2.06 0.63 9.72
C SER A 47 1.74 1.96 9.01
N GLY A 48 1.40 3.03 9.74
CA GLY A 48 1.17 4.35 9.17
C GLY A 48 -0.09 4.49 8.31
N LEU A 49 -1.02 3.52 8.35
CA LEU A 49 -2.22 3.48 7.50
C LEU A 49 -3.11 4.71 7.64
N VAL A 50 -3.16 5.31 8.84
CA VAL A 50 -3.88 6.56 9.08
C VAL A 50 -3.35 7.70 8.19
N ARG A 51 -2.03 7.77 8.02
CA ARG A 51 -1.39 8.80 7.17
C ARG A 51 -1.55 8.49 5.69
N VAL A 52 -1.46 7.21 5.32
CA VAL A 52 -1.74 6.74 3.95
C VAL A 52 -3.16 7.13 3.55
N ALA A 53 -4.16 6.80 4.37
CA ALA A 53 -5.56 7.15 4.11
C ALA A 53 -5.77 8.67 3.97
N LYS A 54 -5.17 9.48 4.86
CA LYS A 54 -5.25 10.94 4.78
C LYS A 54 -4.62 11.51 3.51
N ARG A 55 -3.50 10.94 3.07
CA ARG A 55 -2.84 11.36 1.82
C ARG A 55 -3.71 11.00 0.62
N ASN A 56 -4.23 9.77 0.58
CA ASN A 56 -5.02 9.28 -0.54
C ASN A 56 -6.33 10.05 -0.75
N ALA A 57 -6.87 10.69 0.30
CA ALA A 57 -8.05 11.54 0.19
C ALA A 57 -7.86 12.75 -0.76
N CYS A 58 -6.62 13.19 -0.99
CA CYS A 58 -6.31 14.37 -1.81
C CYS A 58 -5.34 14.08 -2.96
N VAL A 59 -5.07 12.81 -3.29
CA VAL A 59 -4.14 12.44 -4.36
C VAL A 59 -4.91 12.15 -5.65
N PHE A 60 -4.45 12.76 -6.74
CA PHE A 60 -4.84 12.38 -8.10
C PHE A 60 -3.89 11.28 -8.57
N GLU A 61 -4.25 10.02 -8.31
CA GLU A 61 -3.36 8.87 -8.51
C GLU A 61 -3.19 8.51 -9.98
N VAL A 62 -4.24 8.69 -10.78
CA VAL A 62 -4.21 8.40 -12.21
C VAL A 62 -3.90 9.68 -12.97
N SER A 63 -2.79 9.66 -13.70
CA SER A 63 -2.45 10.67 -14.70
C SER A 63 -2.35 10.04 -16.07
N MET A 64 -2.70 10.80 -17.10
CA MET A 64 -2.51 10.44 -18.50
C MET A 64 -2.37 11.72 -19.32
N THR A 65 -1.75 11.61 -20.49
CA THR A 65 -1.67 12.72 -21.43
C THR A 65 -3.06 13.03 -22.02
N PRO A 66 -3.31 14.28 -22.49
CA PRO A 66 -4.57 14.62 -23.15
C PRO A 66 -4.88 13.72 -24.35
N ASP A 67 -3.86 13.35 -25.13
CA ASP A 67 -4.04 12.48 -26.29
C ASP A 67 -4.45 11.06 -25.89
N GLU A 68 -3.80 10.49 -24.86
CA GLU A 68 -4.20 9.18 -24.30
C GLU A 68 -5.63 9.21 -23.79
N PHE A 69 -6.03 10.28 -23.11
CA PHE A 69 -7.40 10.46 -22.62
C PHE A 69 -8.40 10.47 -23.79
N CYS A 70 -8.17 11.32 -24.80
CA CYS A 70 -9.04 11.44 -25.97
C CYS A 70 -9.10 10.16 -26.81
N GLN A 71 -8.02 9.38 -26.86
CA GLN A 71 -8.02 8.08 -27.54
C GLN A 71 -8.77 7.02 -26.73
N ARG A 72 -8.55 6.97 -25.41
CA ARG A 72 -9.13 5.96 -24.52
C ARG A 72 -10.64 6.09 -24.33
N TYR A 73 -11.18 7.32 -24.39
CA TYR A 73 -12.58 7.64 -24.12
C TYR A 73 -13.33 8.19 -25.35
N ARG A 74 -12.90 7.82 -26.57
CA ARG A 74 -13.47 8.34 -27.81
C ARG A 74 -14.89 7.85 -28.10
N ASP A 75 -15.18 6.62 -27.69
CA ASP A 75 -16.45 5.91 -27.86
C ASP A 75 -17.06 5.59 -26.48
#